data_AF-A0A4R1QKS1-F1
#
_entry.id   AF-A0A4R1QKS1-F1
#
_cell.length_a   1.000
_cell.length_b   1.000
_cell.length_c   1.000
_cell.angle_alpha   90.00
_cell.angle_beta   90.00
_cell.angle_gamma   90.00
#
_symmetry.space_group_name_H-M   'P 1'
#
loop_
_entity.id
_entity.type
_entity.pdbx_description
1 polymer ?
#
loop_
_entity_poly.entity_id
_entity_poly.type
_entity_poly.pdbx_seq_one_letter_code
_entity_poly.pdbx_strand_id
1 'polypeptide(L)'
;MRRVESLPKLRGPAERGTAVMKMITAIVNKEDSKNVCNELIKAGFSVTRLSTTGGFLMAGNMTLMIGTDDEKVDECIGLISKCCKQRTEVVPSTASYGIGVATAYPLQVTVGGATVFVTNVERFEKL
;
A
#
# COMPACT_ATOMS: atom_id res chain seq x y z
N MET A 1 6.80 7.42 -32.03
CA MET A 1 6.21 8.61 -31.36
C MET A 1 4.95 8.13 -30.63
N ARG A 2 5.03 7.82 -29.33
CA ARG A 2 3.87 7.30 -28.57
C ARG A 2 3.01 8.48 -28.12
N ARG A 3 1.72 8.41 -28.44
CA ARG A 3 0.70 9.39 -28.11
C ARG A 3 0.66 9.56 -26.59
N VAL A 4 0.84 10.79 -26.11
CA VAL A 4 0.60 11.14 -24.71
C VAL A 4 -0.91 11.06 -24.53
N GLU A 5 -1.40 9.99 -23.90
CA GLU A 5 -2.79 9.91 -23.47
C GLU A 5 -3.01 11.04 -22.47
N SER A 6 -3.94 11.94 -22.81
CA SER A 6 -4.30 13.08 -21.99
C SER A 6 -4.78 12.58 -20.62
N LEU A 7 -4.14 13.06 -19.56
CA LEU A 7 -4.62 12.89 -18.20
C LEU A 7 -6.11 13.28 -18.12
N PRO A 8 -6.93 12.56 -17.33
CA PRO A 8 -8.33 12.91 -17.16
C PRO A 8 -8.44 14.36 -16.68
N LYS A 9 -9.21 15.17 -17.41
CA LYS A 9 -9.46 16.58 -17.06
C LYS A 9 -10.07 16.62 -15.67
N LEU A 10 -9.41 17.31 -14.75
CA LEU A 10 -9.94 17.58 -13.41
C LEU A 10 -11.22 18.42 -13.57
N ARG A 11 -12.32 17.95 -12.97
CA ARG A 11 -13.62 18.62 -13.02
C ARG A 11 -13.55 19.98 -12.31
N GLY A 12 -14.29 20.95 -12.85
CA GLY A 12 -14.32 22.31 -12.31
C GLY A 12 -14.98 22.40 -10.93
N PRO A 13 -14.78 23.51 -10.20
CA PRO A 13 -15.28 23.71 -8.84
C PRO A 13 -16.79 23.47 -8.64
N ALA A 14 -17.60 23.72 -9.68
CA ALA A 14 -19.06 23.64 -9.68
C ALA A 14 -19.63 22.25 -10.07
N GLU A 15 -18.80 21.34 -10.59
CA GLU A 15 -19.16 19.95 -10.91
C GLU A 15 -18.74 18.97 -9.80
N ARG A 16 -18.28 19.48 -8.66
CA ARG A 16 -18.05 18.70 -7.43
C ARG A 16 -19.38 18.38 -6.76
N GLY A 17 -20.27 17.67 -7.45
CA GLY A 17 -21.20 16.79 -6.74
C GLY A 17 -20.32 15.85 -5.92
N THR A 18 -20.50 15.87 -4.60
CA THR A 18 -19.73 15.13 -3.57
C THR A 18 -19.07 13.85 -4.09
N ALA A 19 -17.91 13.96 -4.73
CA ALA A 19 -17.09 12.81 -5.04
C ALA A 19 -16.50 12.39 -3.70
N VAL A 20 -17.08 11.35 -3.12
CA VAL A 20 -16.60 10.81 -1.85
C VAL A 20 -15.20 10.28 -2.12
N MET A 21 -14.18 10.94 -1.57
CA MET A 21 -12.79 10.52 -1.73
C MET A 21 -12.41 9.62 -0.56
N LYS A 22 -11.53 8.65 -0.80
CA LYS A 22 -10.88 7.86 0.23
C LYS A 22 -9.37 8.01 0.16
N MET A 23 -8.74 7.78 1.30
CA MET A 23 -7.31 7.60 1.42
C MET A 23 -7.05 6.15 1.78
N ILE A 24 -6.30 5.46 0.93
CA ILE A 24 -5.86 4.09 1.14
C ILE A 24 -4.42 4.15 1.65
N THR A 25 -4.19 3.57 2.83
CA THR A 25 -2.86 3.34 3.40
C THR A 25 -2.56 1.85 3.36
N ALA A 26 -1.67 1.44 2.44
CA ALA A 26 -1.33 0.04 2.24
C ALA A 26 0.13 -0.24 2.65
N ILE A 27 0.31 -1.11 3.63
CA ILE A 27 1.61 -1.60 4.08
C ILE A 27 1.88 -2.90 3.31
N VAL A 28 2.93 -2.88 2.46
CA VAL A 28 3.32 -4.00 1.61
C VAL A 28 4.78 -4.37 1.85
N ASN A 29 5.14 -5.60 1.47
CA ASN A 29 6.52 -6.04 1.47
C ASN A 29 7.37 -5.20 0.53
N LYS A 30 8.62 -4.95 0.91
CA LYS A 30 9.54 -4.08 0.15
C LYS A 30 9.80 -4.62 -1.26
N GLU A 31 9.89 -5.93 -1.42
CA GLU A 31 10.16 -6.58 -2.71
C GLU A 31 8.96 -6.49 -3.67
N ASP A 32 7.74 -6.47 -3.12
CA ASP A 32 6.51 -6.39 -3.91
C ASP A 32 6.17 -4.94 -4.27
N SER A 33 6.64 -3.97 -3.48
CA SER A 33 6.31 -2.55 -3.61
C SER A 33 6.50 -1.99 -5.02
N LYS A 34 7.58 -2.36 -5.71
CA LYS A 34 7.86 -1.89 -7.07
C LYS A 34 6.82 -2.37 -8.06
N ASN A 35 6.41 -3.64 -7.95
CA ASN A 35 5.41 -4.22 -8.84
C ASN A 35 4.02 -3.61 -8.56
N VAL A 36 3.62 -3.53 -7.29
CA VAL A 36 2.36 -2.90 -6.85
C VAL A 36 2.25 -1.47 -7.40
N CYS A 37 3.29 -0.65 -7.23
CA CYS A 37 3.27 0.73 -7.72
C CYS A 37 3.16 0.82 -9.25
N ASN A 38 3.85 -0.06 -9.98
CA ASN A 38 3.78 -0.04 -11.44
C ASN A 38 2.36 -0.36 -11.94
N GLU A 39 1.70 -1.38 -11.36
CA GLU A 39 0.34 -1.74 -11.75
C GLU A 39 -0.68 -0.67 -11.36
N LEU A 40 -0.54 -0.07 -10.17
CA LEU A 40 -1.38 1.06 -9.74
C LEU A 40 -1.23 2.28 -10.67
N ILE A 41 0.00 2.66 -11.03
CA ILE A 41 0.25 3.79 -11.94
C ILE A 41 -0.32 3.50 -13.33
N LYS A 42 -0.17 2.28 -13.85
CA LYS A 42 -0.76 1.86 -15.14
C LYS A 42 -2.29 1.94 -15.12
N ALA A 43 -2.92 1.62 -14.00
CA ALA A 43 -4.36 1.74 -13.80
C ALA A 43 -4.82 3.19 -13.49
N GLY A 44 -3.91 4.18 -13.50
CA GLY A 44 -4.24 5.59 -13.31
C GLY A 44 -4.31 6.06 -11.86
N PHE A 45 -3.91 5.24 -10.89
CA PHE A 45 -3.81 5.66 -9.49
C PHE A 45 -2.54 6.49 -9.25
N SER A 46 -2.68 7.54 -8.44
CA SER A 46 -1.54 8.30 -7.90
C SER A 46 -1.08 7.65 -6.61
N VAL A 47 0.23 7.37 -6.50
CA VAL A 47 0.81 6.64 -5.36
C VAL A 47 1.97 7.42 -4.76
N THR A 48 1.92 7.67 -3.45
CA THR A 48 3.07 8.16 -2.66
C THR A 48 3.67 7.00 -1.87
N ARG A 49 5.00 6.89 -1.87
CA ARG A 49 5.74 5.80 -1.20
C ARG A 49 6.49 6.32 0.02
N LEU A 50 6.39 5.59 1.13
CA LEU A 50 7.08 5.86 2.38
C LEU A 50 7.89 4.63 2.81
N SER A 51 9.21 4.77 2.94
CA SER A 51 10.06 3.73 3.51
C SER A 51 9.74 3.61 5.00
N THR A 52 9.27 2.44 5.43
CA THR A 52 8.79 2.20 6.80
C THR A 52 9.45 0.95 7.37
N THR A 53 9.41 0.78 8.69
CA THR A 53 9.92 -0.42 9.35
C THR A 53 8.80 -1.00 10.21
N GLY A 54 8.58 -2.31 10.11
CA GLY A 54 7.59 -3.01 10.94
C GLY A 54 8.07 -3.13 12.39
N GLY A 55 7.18 -2.92 13.36
CA GLY A 55 7.55 -2.94 14.78
C GLY A 55 7.90 -4.32 15.34
N PHE A 56 7.35 -5.41 14.78
CA PHE A 56 7.55 -6.77 15.28
C PHE A 56 8.83 -7.42 14.76
N LEU A 57 9.01 -7.45 13.44
CA LEU A 57 10.18 -8.07 12.81
C LEU A 57 11.35 -7.12 12.67
N MET A 58 11.15 -5.84 12.95
CA MET A 58 12.12 -4.76 12.67
C MET A 58 12.60 -4.77 11.21
N ALA A 59 11.82 -5.37 10.31
CA ALA A 59 12.10 -5.50 8.89
C ALA A 59 11.58 -4.27 8.13
N GLY A 60 12.30 -3.89 7.08
CA GLY A 60 11.94 -2.77 6.22
C GLY A 60 10.79 -3.13 5.28
N ASN A 61 9.74 -2.32 5.30
CA ASN A 61 8.53 -2.45 4.52
C ASN A 61 8.31 -1.18 3.67
N MET A 62 7.31 -1.21 2.79
CA MET A 62 6.86 -0.03 2.06
C MET A 62 5.43 0.31 2.45
N THR A 63 5.19 1.55 2.87
CA THR A 63 3.84 2.08 3.03
C THR A 63 3.47 2.92 1.80
N LEU A 64 2.32 2.61 1.20
CA LEU A 64 1.76 3.29 0.05
C LEU A 64 0.56 4.14 0.50
N MET A 65 0.54 5.40 0.10
CA MET A 65 -0.60 6.30 0.30
C MET A 65 -1.23 6.63 -1.05
N ILE A 66 -2.53 6.33 -1.18
CA ILE A 66 -3.27 6.46 -2.44
C ILE A 66 -4.58 7.19 -2.15
N GLY A 67 -4.72 8.40 -2.68
CA GLY A 67 -5.99 9.12 -2.70
C GLY A 67 -6.78 8.76 -3.94
N THR A 68 -8.02 8.30 -3.79
CA THR A 68 -8.86 7.90 -4.93
C THR A 68 -10.35 8.12 -4.67
N ASP A 69 -11.14 8.13 -5.74
CA ASP A 69 -12.60 8.18 -5.68
C ASP A 69 -13.13 6.91 -4.99
N ASP A 70 -14.21 7.00 -4.20
CA ASP A 70 -14.79 5.87 -3.46
C ASP A 70 -15.09 4.66 -4.37
N GLU A 71 -15.60 4.93 -5.56
CA GLU A 71 -15.92 3.90 -6.57
C GLU A 71 -14.70 3.12 -7.08
N LYS A 72 -13.47 3.62 -6.88
CA LYS A 72 -12.22 2.98 -7.33
C LYS A 72 -11.47 2.26 -6.21
N VAL A 73 -11.98 2.29 -4.98
CA VAL A 73 -11.31 1.70 -3.81
C VAL A 73 -11.09 0.19 -4.00
N ASP A 74 -12.13 -0.52 -4.39
CA ASP A 74 -12.07 -1.99 -4.55
C ASP A 74 -11.13 -2.40 -5.69
N GLU A 75 -11.11 -1.63 -6.78
CA GLU A 75 -10.15 -1.84 -7.87
C GLU A 75 -8.71 -1.69 -7.38
N CYS A 76 -8.43 -0.62 -6.60
CA CYS A 76 -7.13 -0.36 -6.02
C CYS A 76 -6.67 -1.51 -5.10
N ILE A 77 -7.54 -1.95 -4.20
CA ILE A 77 -7.28 -3.07 -3.27
C ILE A 77 -7.06 -4.37 -4.06
N GLY A 78 -7.84 -4.61 -5.12
CA GLY A 78 -7.68 -5.76 -6.00
C GLY A 78 -6.32 -5.79 -6.69
N LEU A 79 -5.83 -4.64 -7.17
CA LEU A 79 -4.49 -4.53 -7.77
C LEU A 79 -3.37 -4.78 -6.75
N ILE A 80 -3.50 -4.23 -5.54
CA ILE A 80 -2.56 -4.48 -4.44
C ILE A 80 -2.52 -5.97 -4.12
N SER A 81 -3.69 -6.60 -3.94
CA SER A 81 -3.81 -8.02 -3.59
C SER A 81 -3.23 -8.93 -4.68
N LYS A 82 -3.40 -8.61 -5.97
CA LYS A 82 -2.83 -9.39 -7.08
C LYS A 82 -1.31 -9.37 -7.11
N CYS A 83 -0.71 -8.29 -6.61
CA CYS A 83 0.72 -8.08 -6.69
C CYS A 83 1.48 -8.56 -5.44
N CYS A 84 0.81 -8.68 -4.30
CA CYS A 84 1.44 -9.04 -3.04
C CYS A 84 1.39 -10.54 -2.79
N LYS A 85 2.48 -11.11 -2.30
CA LYS A 85 2.56 -12.54 -1.96
C LYS A 85 2.74 -12.72 -0.46
N GLN A 86 2.10 -13.75 0.11
CA GLN A 86 2.45 -14.18 1.47
C GLN A 86 3.83 -14.83 1.46
N ARG A 87 4.64 -14.56 2.48
CA ARG A 87 5.98 -15.12 2.64
C ARG A 87 6.21 -15.55 4.07
N THR A 88 7.14 -16.47 4.25
CA THR A 88 7.60 -16.89 5.58
C THR A 88 8.90 -16.17 5.88
N GLU A 89 8.89 -15.32 6.91
CA GLU A 89 10.08 -14.62 7.40
C GLU A 89 10.62 -15.31 8.65
N VAL A 90 11.94 -15.31 8.77
CA VAL A 90 12.62 -15.82 9.98
C VAL A 90 12.72 -14.69 10.98
N VAL A 91 12.24 -14.93 12.20
CA VAL A 91 12.33 -13.96 13.30
C VAL A 91 13.81 -13.81 13.71
N PRO A 92 14.37 -12.59 13.73
CA PRO A 92 15.72 -12.37 14.21
C PRO A 92 15.89 -12.80 15.68
N SER A 93 17.04 -13.37 16.02
CA SER A 93 17.34 -13.86 17.38
C SER A 93 17.25 -12.78 18.47
N THR A 94 17.40 -11.50 18.10
CA THR A 94 17.21 -10.35 19.00
C THR A 94 15.75 -10.08 19.35
N ALA A 95 14.81 -10.39 18.46
CA ALA A 95 13.37 -10.25 18.71
C ALA A 95 12.82 -11.40 19.57
N SER A 96 13.44 -12.59 19.53
CA SER A 96 13.07 -13.74 20.37
C SER A 96 13.44 -13.59 21.85
N TYR A 97 14.43 -12.76 22.19
CA TYR A 97 14.81 -12.49 23.58
C TYR A 97 13.67 -11.81 24.36
N GLY A 98 12.86 -10.98 23.71
CA GLY A 98 11.69 -10.33 24.32
C GLY A 98 10.50 -11.25 24.58
N ILE A 99 10.48 -12.44 23.98
CA ILE A 99 9.38 -13.41 24.06
C ILE A 99 9.70 -14.54 25.07
N GLY A 100 10.92 -14.57 25.65
CA GLY A 100 11.32 -15.59 26.63
C GLY A 100 11.51 -16.99 26.03
N VAL A 101 11.69 -17.08 24.71
CA VAL A 101 11.80 -18.36 23.98
C VAL A 101 13.26 -18.60 23.60
N ALA A 102 13.93 -19.46 24.36
CA ALA A 102 15.24 -20.00 24.03
C ALA A 102 15.09 -21.31 23.22
N THR A 103 14.67 -21.23 21.96
CA THR A 103 14.57 -22.42 21.11
C THR A 103 15.76 -22.51 20.14
N ALA A 104 16.31 -23.71 20.00
CA ALA A 104 17.43 -24.03 19.11
C ALA A 104 17.09 -23.92 17.60
N TYR A 105 15.84 -23.59 17.25
CA TYR A 105 15.36 -23.51 15.88
C TYR A 105 14.82 -22.11 15.55
N PRO A 106 15.09 -21.58 14.34
CA PRO A 106 14.58 -20.29 13.90
C PRO A 106 13.05 -20.30 13.85
N LEU A 107 12.42 -19.39 14.61
CA LEU A 107 10.97 -19.19 14.57
C LEU A 107 10.60 -18.59 13.21
N GLN A 108 9.78 -19.29 12.45
CA GLN A 108 9.26 -18.85 11.16
C GLN A 108 7.88 -18.22 11.38
N VAL A 109 7.67 -17.00 10.90
CA VAL A 109 6.35 -16.36 10.89
C VAL A 109 5.91 -16.10 9.45
N THR A 110 4.64 -16.34 9.17
CA THR A 110 4.06 -15.95 7.88
C THR A 110 3.74 -14.45 7.93
N VAL A 111 4.39 -13.69 7.07
CA VAL A 111 4.15 -12.26 6.87
C VAL A 111 3.42 -12.12 5.54
N GLY A 112 2.16 -11.68 5.62
CA GLY A 112 1.21 -11.88 4.54
C GLY A 112 0.83 -10.61 3.75
N GLY A 113 1.19 -10.59 2.46
CA GLY A 113 0.50 -9.83 1.41
C GLY A 113 0.55 -8.31 1.56
N ALA A 114 -0.55 -7.73 2.03
CA ALA A 114 -0.70 -6.31 2.26
C ALA A 114 -1.63 -6.08 3.46
N THR A 115 -1.29 -5.13 4.33
CA THR A 115 -2.24 -4.60 5.33
C THR A 115 -2.77 -3.28 4.79
N VAL A 116 -4.09 -3.14 4.67
CA VAL A 116 -4.72 -1.97 4.02
C VAL A 116 -5.71 -1.32 4.97
N PHE A 117 -5.57 0.00 5.15
CA PHE A 117 -6.54 0.86 5.83
C PHE A 117 -7.18 1.78 4.79
N VAL A 118 -8.50 1.95 4.88
CA VAL A 118 -9.25 2.89 4.05
C VAL A 118 -9.88 3.92 4.97
N THR A 119 -9.55 5.19 4.77
CA THR A 119 -10.08 6.30 5.57
C THR A 119 -10.86 7.28 4.69
N ASN A 120 -11.92 7.85 5.26
CA ASN A 120 -12.70 8.89 4.59
C ASN A 120 -11.88 10.17 4.46
N VAL A 121 -11.96 10.82 3.30
CA VAL A 121 -11.35 12.13 3.08
C VAL A 121 -12.45 13.17 3.09
N GLU A 122 -12.43 14.05 4.09
CA GLU A 122 -13.38 15.16 4.21
C GLU A 122 -13.12 16.25 3.15
N ARG A 123 -11.84 16.52 2.86
CA ARG A 123 -11.42 17.51 1.87
C ARG A 123 -10.17 17.07 1.14
N PHE A 124 -10.18 17.19 -0.18
CA PHE A 124 -9.03 16.95 -1.04
C PHE A 124 -8.77 18.18 -1.93
N GLU A 125 -7.53 18.64 -1.97
CA GLU A 125 -7.08 19.74 -2.83
C GLU A 125 -5.80 19.28 -3.56
N LYS A 126 -5.67 19.67 -4.83
CA LYS A 126 -4.44 19.48 -5.61
C LYS A 126 -3.95 20.86 -6.03
N LEU A 127 -2.76 21.23 -5.57
CA LEU A 127 -2.12 22.53 -5.79
C LEU A 127 -0.97 22.42 -6.78
#